data_AF-A0A5E7FZ47-F1
#
_entry.id   AF-A0A5E7FZ47-F1
#
_cell.length_a   1.000
_cell.length_b   1.000
_cell.length_c   1.000
_cell.angle_alpha   90.00
_cell.angle_beta   90.00
_cell.angle_gamma   90.00
#
_symmetry.space_group_name_H-M   'P 1'
#
loop_
_entity.id
_entity.type
_entity.pdbx_description
1 polymer ?
#
loop_
_entity_poly.entity_id
_entity_poly.type
_entity_poly.pdbx_seq_one_letter_code
_entity_poly.pdbx_strand_id
1 'polypeptide(L)'
;MRPDPRWPRHAQGFGLVAAMFLLIVVTLVVIAMARLSAAQHGSNSLAIQQARAYQAARAGLEWGISQAMKTGNCVAGEPDLSAHNLAGFHLGVTCSSNSYLDNDGSASKIFRFTSTAQNGTPGSRFDYAYRQLAATLEKETP
;
A
#
# COMPACT_ATOMS: atom_id res chain seq x y z
N MET A 1 16.37 67.34 48.34
CA MET A 1 15.44 66.22 48.04
C MET A 1 16.15 65.21 47.15
N ARG A 2 16.38 63.99 47.64
CA ARG A 2 16.93 62.85 46.87
C ARG A 2 15.77 61.88 46.61
N PRO A 3 15.55 61.39 45.37
CA PRO A 3 14.48 60.42 45.11
C PRO A 3 14.95 59.01 45.43
N ASP A 4 14.20 58.29 46.27
CA ASP A 4 14.45 56.88 46.56
C ASP A 4 13.91 55.99 45.42
N PRO A 5 14.73 55.09 44.86
CA PRO A 5 14.28 54.13 43.85
C PRO A 5 13.55 52.97 44.54
N ARG A 6 12.22 52.96 44.42
CA ARG A 6 11.39 51.83 44.86
C ARG A 6 11.39 50.75 43.77
N TRP A 7 12.24 49.73 43.91
CA TRP A 7 12.13 48.54 43.06
C TRP A 7 10.92 47.69 43.45
N PRO A 8 10.03 47.34 42.50
CA PRO A 8 8.89 46.48 42.77
C PRO A 8 9.37 45.07 43.09
N ARG A 9 9.15 44.64 44.33
CA ARG A 9 9.31 43.24 44.76
C ARG A 9 8.25 42.43 44.02
N HIS A 10 8.66 41.73 42.96
CA HIS A 10 7.81 40.80 42.26
C HIS A 10 7.37 39.70 43.23
N ALA A 11 6.06 39.49 43.34
CA ALA A 11 5.48 38.40 44.12
C ALA A 11 5.90 37.07 43.49
N GLN A 12 6.91 36.42 44.09
CA GLN A 12 7.41 35.11 43.70
C GLN A 12 6.53 34.02 44.31
N GLY A 13 5.81 33.26 43.49
CA GLY A 13 5.15 32.03 43.96
C GLY A 13 4.05 31.51 43.04
N PHE A 14 3.00 32.30 42.78
CA PHE A 14 1.81 31.79 42.09
C PHE A 14 1.96 31.73 40.56
N GLY A 15 2.60 32.74 39.96
CA GLY A 15 2.77 32.80 38.50
C GLY A 15 3.67 31.70 37.94
N LEU A 16 4.62 31.20 38.74
CA LEU A 16 5.53 30.14 38.31
C LEU A 16 4.80 28.81 38.14
N VAL A 17 3.90 28.47 39.06
CA VAL A 17 3.07 27.25 38.98
C VAL A 17 2.15 27.32 37.76
N ALA A 18 1.50 28.46 37.52
CA ALA A 18 0.64 28.67 36.36
C ALA A 18 1.41 28.60 35.03
N ALA A 19 2.60 29.22 34.95
CA ALA A 19 3.46 29.17 33.77
C ALA A 19 3.94 27.73 33.48
N MET A 20 4.31 26.98 34.51
CA MET A 20 4.75 25.59 34.36
C MET A 20 3.61 24.69 33.88
N PHE A 21 2.39 24.88 34.40
CA PHE A 21 1.21 24.16 33.92
C PHE A 21 0.97 24.40 32.42
N LEU A 22 1.00 25.66 31.98
CA LEU A 22 0.85 26.00 30.56
C LEU A 22 1.96 25.38 29.70
N LEU A 23 3.22 25.45 30.15
CA LEU A 23 4.34 24.83 29.43
C LEU A 23 4.16 23.31 29.30
N ILE A 24 3.73 22.62 30.36
CA ILE A 24 3.49 21.18 30.32
C ILE A 24 2.35 20.85 29.34
N VAL A 25 1.24 21.59 29.38
CA VAL A 25 0.12 21.35 28.46
C VAL A 25 0.53 21.60 27.01
N VAL A 26 1.20 22.71 26.72
CA VAL A 26 1.66 23.04 25.35
C VAL A 26 2.66 22.00 24.85
N THR A 27 3.61 21.59 25.67
CA THR A 27 4.59 20.55 25.28
C THR A 27 3.92 19.21 25.02
N LEU A 28 2.93 18.81 25.83
CA LEU A 28 2.15 17.59 25.57
C LEU A 28 1.41 17.65 24.23
N VAL A 29 0.79 18.79 23.90
CA VAL A 29 0.10 18.98 22.61
C VAL A 29 1.08 18.89 21.44
N VAL A 30 2.24 19.56 21.53
CA VAL A 30 3.27 19.52 20.48
C VAL A 30 3.79 18.09 20.27
N ILE A 31 4.05 17.34 21.35
CA ILE A 31 4.49 15.93 21.27
C ILE A 31 3.40 15.07 20.61
N ALA A 32 2.14 15.24 21.00
CA ALA A 32 1.03 14.50 20.41
C ALA A 32 0.90 14.75 18.91
N MET A 33 0.99 16.02 18.48
CA MET A 33 0.97 16.41 17.07
C MET A 33 2.15 15.81 16.31
N ALA A 34 3.38 15.89 16.85
CA ALA A 34 4.57 15.33 16.22
C ALA A 34 4.46 13.80 16.02
N ARG A 35 3.93 13.08 17.01
CA ARG A 35 3.68 11.63 16.90
C ARG A 35 2.65 11.31 15.81
N LEU A 36 1.56 12.08 15.73
CA LEU A 36 0.57 11.92 14.68
C LEU A 36 1.17 12.17 13.30
N SER A 37 1.96 13.24 13.13
CA SER A 37 2.64 13.53 11.86
C SER A 37 3.60 12.40 11.47
N ALA A 38 4.40 11.88 12.40
CA ALA A 38 5.30 10.76 12.11
C ALA A 38 4.54 9.49 11.69
N ALA A 39 3.44 9.18 12.37
CA ALA A 39 2.59 8.03 12.02
C ALA A 39 1.94 8.20 10.64
N GLN A 40 1.50 9.41 10.28
CA GLN A 40 0.90 9.72 8.98
C GLN A 40 1.88 9.58 7.80
N HIS A 41 3.15 9.92 7.98
CA HIS A 41 4.14 9.80 6.89
C HIS A 41 4.48 8.32 6.59
N GLY A 42 4.59 7.48 7.62
CA GLY A 42 4.87 6.05 7.46
C GLY A 42 3.69 5.25 6.91
N SER A 43 2.46 5.57 7.31
CA SER A 43 1.27 4.86 6.81
C SER A 43 0.96 5.21 5.35
N ASN A 44 1.15 6.48 4.95
CA ASN A 44 0.88 6.92 3.58
C ASN A 44 1.87 6.31 2.58
N SER A 45 3.16 6.22 2.91
CA SER A 45 4.15 5.60 2.03
C SER A 45 3.85 4.11 1.81
N LEU A 46 3.49 3.39 2.86
CA LEU A 46 3.09 1.98 2.77
C LEU A 46 1.81 1.81 1.95
N ALA A 47 0.80 2.66 2.17
CA ALA A 47 -0.45 2.63 1.39
C ALA A 47 -0.20 2.83 -0.11
N ILE A 48 0.72 3.72 -0.47
CA ILE A 48 1.13 3.93 -1.87
C ILE A 48 1.79 2.67 -2.45
N GLN A 49 2.71 2.02 -1.71
CA GLN A 49 3.34 0.79 -2.20
C GLN A 49 2.32 -0.35 -2.37
N GLN A 50 1.35 -0.46 -1.47
CA GLN A 50 0.25 -1.41 -1.56
C GLN A 50 -0.64 -1.15 -2.80
N ALA A 51 -0.90 0.12 -3.11
CA ALA A 51 -1.64 0.49 -4.32
C ALA A 51 -0.85 0.16 -5.60
N ARG A 52 0.47 0.40 -5.62
CA ARG A 52 1.33 0.02 -6.75
C ARG A 52 1.35 -1.49 -6.97
N ALA A 53 1.49 -2.28 -5.90
CA ALA A 53 1.40 -3.74 -5.97
C ALA A 53 0.05 -4.19 -6.56
N TYR A 54 -1.05 -3.55 -6.17
CA TYR A 54 -2.38 -3.87 -6.69
C TYR A 54 -2.50 -3.57 -8.19
N GLN A 55 -2.03 -2.39 -8.64
CA GLN A 55 -2.04 -2.04 -10.06
C GLN A 55 -1.13 -2.97 -10.88
N ALA A 56 0.03 -3.36 -10.34
CA ALA A 56 0.92 -4.33 -10.98
C ALA A 56 0.25 -5.69 -11.18
N ALA A 57 -0.36 -6.25 -10.13
CA ALA A 57 -1.08 -7.52 -10.21
C ALA A 57 -2.28 -7.44 -11.18
N ARG A 58 -2.97 -6.29 -11.23
CA ARG A 58 -4.07 -6.09 -12.18
C ARG A 58 -3.57 -6.08 -13.63
N ALA A 59 -2.49 -5.37 -13.91
CA ALA A 59 -1.88 -5.35 -15.23
C ALA A 59 -1.45 -6.77 -15.67
N GLY A 60 -0.91 -7.58 -14.74
CA GLY A 60 -0.58 -8.98 -15.01
C GLY A 60 -1.80 -9.85 -15.35
N LEU A 61 -2.93 -9.66 -14.66
CA LEU A 61 -4.18 -10.33 -15.03
C LEU A 61 -4.64 -9.92 -16.43
N GLU A 62 -4.68 -8.61 -16.73
CA GLU A 62 -5.12 -8.12 -18.04
C GLU A 62 -4.22 -8.65 -19.18
N TRP A 63 -2.91 -8.69 -18.95
CA TRP A 63 -1.95 -9.32 -19.86
C TRP A 63 -2.26 -10.81 -20.07
N GLY A 64 -2.40 -11.59 -18.99
CA GLY A 64 -2.64 -13.03 -19.06
C GLY A 64 -3.95 -13.38 -19.76
N ILE A 65 -5.01 -12.63 -19.47
CA ILE A 65 -6.32 -12.75 -20.14
C ILE A 65 -6.19 -12.44 -21.63
N SER A 66 -5.50 -11.35 -21.98
CA SER A 66 -5.31 -10.97 -23.39
C SER A 66 -4.56 -12.05 -24.18
N GLN A 67 -3.58 -12.70 -23.55
CA GLN A 67 -2.78 -13.73 -24.16
C GLN A 67 -3.58 -15.03 -24.33
N ALA A 68 -4.42 -15.37 -23.36
CA ALA A 68 -5.30 -16.52 -23.44
C ALA A 68 -6.41 -16.34 -24.49
N MET A 69 -6.93 -15.13 -24.66
CA MET A 69 -7.88 -14.82 -25.73
C MET A 69 -7.24 -14.96 -27.12
N LYS A 70 -5.99 -14.53 -27.29
CA LYS A 70 -5.24 -14.62 -28.56
C LYS A 70 -4.83 -16.05 -28.91
N THR A 71 -4.34 -16.82 -27.94
CA THR A 71 -3.79 -18.17 -28.16
C THR A 71 -4.81 -19.29 -27.97
N GLY A 72 -5.93 -19.01 -27.29
CA GLY A 72 -6.91 -20.02 -26.89
C GLY A 72 -6.45 -20.96 -25.78
N ASN A 73 -5.27 -20.72 -25.19
CA ASN A 73 -4.63 -21.59 -24.20
C ASN A 73 -4.22 -20.80 -22.95
N CYS A 74 -3.96 -21.52 -21.87
CA CYS A 74 -3.39 -20.94 -20.66
C CYS A 74 -1.96 -20.47 -20.92
N VAL A 75 -1.66 -19.21 -20.64
CA VAL A 75 -0.29 -18.69 -20.72
C VAL A 75 0.12 -18.09 -19.38
N ALA A 76 1.18 -18.66 -18.82
CA ALA A 76 1.86 -18.17 -17.63
C ALA A 76 3.12 -17.39 -18.03
N GLY A 77 3.57 -16.48 -17.18
CA GLY A 77 4.77 -15.71 -17.44
C GLY A 77 4.99 -14.56 -16.46
N GLU A 78 6.06 -13.82 -16.67
CA GLU A 78 6.49 -12.70 -15.85
C GLU A 78 6.62 -11.47 -16.75
N PRO A 79 5.54 -10.68 -16.93
CA PRO A 79 5.59 -9.48 -17.74
C PRO A 79 6.56 -8.47 -17.13
N ASP A 80 7.43 -7.89 -17.95
CA ASP A 80 8.36 -6.87 -17.48
C ASP A 80 7.63 -5.54 -17.23
N LEU A 81 7.76 -5.05 -15.99
CA LEU A 81 7.21 -3.77 -15.53
C LEU A 81 8.28 -2.67 -15.44
N SER A 82 9.52 -2.95 -15.86
CA SER A 82 10.69 -2.06 -15.77
C SER A 82 10.50 -0.70 -16.45
N ALA A 83 9.67 -0.64 -17.49
CA ALA A 83 9.43 0.58 -18.26
C ALA A 83 8.56 1.63 -17.55
N HIS A 84 7.96 1.31 -16.39
CA HIS A 84 7.00 2.16 -15.69
C HIS A 84 7.40 2.42 -14.23
N ASN A 85 6.61 3.23 -13.51
CA ASN A 85 6.75 3.49 -12.06
C ASN A 85 6.60 2.24 -11.15
N LEU A 86 6.60 1.05 -11.75
CA LEU A 86 6.47 -0.28 -11.16
C LEU A 86 7.78 -1.09 -11.25
N ALA A 87 8.89 -0.52 -11.74
CA ALA A 87 10.17 -1.23 -11.93
C ALA A 87 10.72 -1.92 -10.66
N GLY A 88 10.27 -1.52 -9.47
CA GLY A 88 10.62 -2.17 -8.20
C GLY A 88 9.73 -3.36 -7.82
N PHE A 89 8.75 -3.72 -8.64
CA PHE A 89 7.82 -4.83 -8.41
C PHE A 89 8.08 -5.98 -9.37
N HIS A 90 8.23 -7.18 -8.83
CA HIS A 90 8.25 -8.42 -9.58
C HIS A 90 6.82 -8.93 -9.72
N LEU A 91 6.44 -9.25 -10.96
CA LEU A 91 5.12 -9.74 -11.34
C LEU A 91 5.24 -11.18 -11.82
N GLY A 92 4.44 -12.08 -11.27
CA GLY A 92 4.27 -13.44 -11.74
C GLY A 92 2.81 -13.72 -12.08
N VAL A 93 2.56 -14.26 -13.26
CA VAL A 93 1.22 -14.70 -13.71
C VAL A 93 1.24 -16.20 -13.87
N THR A 94 0.41 -16.90 -13.09
CA THR A 94 0.16 -18.33 -13.23
C THR A 94 -1.22 -18.56 -13.84
N CYS A 95 -1.34 -19.66 -14.56
CA CYS A 95 -2.55 -20.00 -15.29
C CYS A 95 -2.82 -21.50 -15.17
N SER A 96 -4.05 -21.89 -14.85
CA SER A 96 -4.54 -23.26 -14.91
C SER A 96 -5.84 -23.33 -15.73
N SER A 97 -5.98 -24.32 -16.59
CA SER A 97 -7.18 -24.50 -17.42
C SER A 97 -7.78 -25.90 -17.25
N ASN A 98 -9.10 -25.96 -17.12
CA ASN A 98 -9.86 -27.21 -17.07
C ASN A 98 -10.92 -27.19 -18.18
N SER A 99 -11.04 -28.30 -18.91
CA SER A 99 -12.10 -28.47 -19.91
C SER A 99 -13.21 -29.35 -19.36
N TYR A 100 -14.45 -28.96 -19.63
CA TYR A 100 -15.66 -29.67 -19.27
C TYR A 100 -16.49 -29.92 -20.54
N LEU A 101 -17.24 -31.01 -20.55
CA LEU A 101 -18.24 -31.28 -21.56
C LEU A 101 -19.59 -30.94 -20.94
N ASP A 102 -20.38 -30.11 -21.62
CA ASP A 102 -21.76 -29.85 -21.24
C ASP A 102 -22.67 -31.00 -21.73
N ASN A 103 -23.89 -31.03 -21.23
CA ASN A 103 -24.88 -32.07 -21.56
C ASN A 103 -25.26 -32.06 -23.05
N ASP A 104 -25.13 -30.91 -23.72
CA ASP A 104 -25.37 -30.76 -25.16
C ASP A 104 -24.17 -31.16 -26.03
N GLY A 105 -23.08 -31.64 -25.42
CA GLY A 105 -21.86 -32.06 -26.13
C GLY A 105 -20.89 -30.93 -26.47
N SER A 106 -21.25 -29.67 -26.17
CA SER A 106 -20.35 -28.51 -26.27
C SER A 106 -19.23 -28.60 -25.23
N ALA A 107 -18.01 -28.28 -25.65
CA ALA A 107 -16.89 -28.20 -24.72
C ALA A 107 -16.77 -26.78 -24.15
N SER A 108 -16.64 -26.67 -22.82
CA SER A 108 -16.40 -25.41 -22.12
C SER A 108 -15.05 -25.46 -21.43
N LYS A 109 -14.21 -24.45 -21.64
CA LYS A 109 -12.90 -24.31 -20.96
C LYS A 109 -12.98 -23.23 -19.89
N ILE A 110 -12.65 -23.61 -18.66
CA ILE A 110 -12.50 -22.71 -17.54
C ILE A 110 -11.01 -22.42 -17.35
N PHE A 111 -10.62 -21.16 -17.50
CA PHE A 111 -9.28 -20.67 -17.24
C PHE A 111 -9.25 -19.93 -15.91
N ARG A 112 -8.27 -20.24 -15.06
CA ARG A 112 -8.02 -19.53 -13.81
C ARG A 112 -6.64 -18.89 -13.89
N PHE A 113 -6.63 -17.57 -13.81
CA PHE A 113 -5.44 -16.74 -13.75
C PHE A 113 -5.19 -16.31 -12.32
N THR A 114 -3.93 -16.30 -11.92
CA THR A 114 -3.48 -15.76 -10.65
C THR A 114 -2.26 -14.90 -10.91
N SER A 115 -2.36 -13.61 -10.60
CA SER A 115 -1.27 -12.66 -10.74
C SER A 115 -0.80 -12.20 -9.38
N THR A 116 0.51 -12.31 -9.15
CA THR A 116 1.18 -11.95 -7.92
C THR A 116 2.18 -10.84 -8.20
N ALA A 117 2.12 -9.76 -7.43
CA ALA A 117 3.04 -8.65 -7.51
C ALA A 117 3.68 -8.35 -6.15
N GLN A 118 5.00 -8.25 -6.10
CA GLN A 118 5.75 -7.98 -4.86
C GLN A 118 7.01 -7.16 -5.09
N ASN A 119 7.36 -6.27 -4.15
CA ASN A 119 8.56 -5.41 -4.24
C ASN A 119 9.78 -5.93 -3.48
N GLY A 120 9.81 -7.22 -3.16
CA GLY A 120 10.89 -7.87 -2.40
C GLY A 120 10.41 -9.13 -1.70
N THR A 121 11.05 -9.47 -0.58
CA THR A 121 10.65 -10.58 0.31
C THR A 121 10.20 -10.06 1.67
N PRO A 122 9.33 -10.80 2.39
CA PRO A 122 8.92 -10.43 3.74
C PRO A 122 10.13 -10.20 4.65
N GLY A 123 10.16 -9.06 5.34
CA GLY A 123 11.25 -8.70 6.26
C GLY A 123 12.49 -8.08 5.63
N SER A 124 12.61 -8.05 4.29
CA SER A 124 13.74 -7.40 3.60
C SER A 124 13.62 -5.88 3.53
N ARG A 125 12.39 -5.36 3.57
CA ARG A 125 12.05 -3.95 3.38
C ARG A 125 10.99 -3.51 4.38
N PHE A 126 11.14 -2.30 4.92
CA PHE A 126 10.12 -1.68 5.77
C PHE A 126 8.86 -1.30 5.00
N ASP A 127 8.97 -1.08 3.69
CA ASP A 127 7.88 -0.76 2.77
C ASP A 127 7.48 -1.98 1.90
N TYR A 128 7.66 -3.18 2.44
CA TYR A 128 7.28 -4.42 1.76
C TYR A 128 5.78 -4.40 1.40
N ALA A 129 5.50 -4.64 0.12
CA ALA A 129 4.18 -4.70 -0.44
C ALA A 129 4.02 -5.95 -1.31
N TYR A 130 2.93 -6.67 -1.05
CA TYR A 130 2.55 -7.91 -1.72
C TYR A 130 1.06 -7.84 -2.05
N ARG A 131 0.72 -8.16 -3.31
CA ARG A 131 -0.67 -8.32 -3.74
C ARG A 131 -0.79 -9.51 -4.67
N GLN A 132 -1.87 -10.26 -4.49
CA GLN A 132 -2.23 -11.38 -5.34
C GLN A 132 -3.69 -11.23 -5.74
N LEU A 133 -3.95 -11.28 -7.04
CA LEU A 133 -5.28 -11.18 -7.63
C LEU A 133 -5.54 -12.43 -8.46
N ALA A 134 -6.78 -12.90 -8.46
CA ALA A 134 -7.18 -14.05 -9.26
C ALA A 134 -8.42 -13.70 -10.09
N ALA A 135 -8.48 -14.24 -11.30
CA ALA A 135 -9.61 -14.12 -12.21
C ALA A 135 -9.94 -15.49 -12.80
N THR A 136 -11.23 -15.76 -13.02
CA THR A 136 -11.69 -16.98 -13.70
C THR A 136 -12.45 -16.57 -14.95
N LEU A 137 -12.13 -17.20 -16.07
CA LEU A 137 -12.77 -16.98 -17.36
C LEU A 137 -13.34 -18.29 -17.85
N GLU A 138 -14.59 -18.25 -18.28
CA GLU A 138 -15.23 -19.35 -18.97
C GLU A 138 -15.27 -19.02 -20.46
N LYS A 139 -14.89 -19.99 -21.29
CA LYS A 139 -14.94 -19.89 -22.73
C LYS A 139 -15.58 -21.17 -23.29
N GLU A 140 -16.75 -21.00 -23.89
CA GLU A 140 -17.37 -22.03 -24.70
C GLU A 140 -16.57 -22.19 -26.00
N THR A 141 -16.21 -23.43 -26.34
CA THR A 141 -15.61 -23.76 -27.64
C THR A 141 -16.72 -24.09 -28.62
N PRO A 142 -16.76 -23.43 -29.80
CA PRO A 142 -17.76 -23.68 -30.83
C PRO A 142 -17.58 -25.06 -31.50
#